data_AF-A0A354MS66-F1
#
_entry.id   AF-A0A354MS66-F1
#
_cell.length_a   1.000
_cell.length_b   1.000
_cell.length_c   1.000
_cell.angle_alpha   90.00
_cell.angle_beta   90.00
_cell.angle_gamma   90.00
#
_symmetry.space_group_name_H-M   'P 1'
#
loop_
_entity.id
_entity.type
_entity.pdbx_description
1 polymer ?
#
loop_
_entity_poly.entity_id
_entity_poly.type
_entity_poly.pdbx_seq_one_letter_code
_entity_poly.pdbx_strand_id
1 'polypeptide(L)'
;MEVEINGARIIATFENVPLFGTVQITQTLIVSWLILIIISALCIWLGSGLKVTGISRKQAAAETIYTSLVKFVRGNMGPEFDRYIPLVGAIFVTSVFSNLISLVGIW
;
A
#
# COMPACT_ATOMS: atom_id res chain seq x y z
N MET A 1 39.37 -2.32 -5.90
CA MET A 1 38.23 -2.53 -5.00
C MET A 1 37.02 -2.64 -5.91
N GLU A 2 36.63 -3.86 -6.29
CA GLU A 2 35.38 -4.08 -7.02
C GLU A 2 34.25 -3.87 -6.02
N VAL A 3 33.50 -2.79 -6.19
CA VAL A 3 32.28 -2.54 -5.42
C VAL A 3 31.21 -3.41 -6.06
N GLU A 4 30.95 -4.59 -5.50
CA GLU A 4 29.76 -5.36 -5.84
C GLU A 4 28.53 -4.55 -5.40
N ILE A 5 27.84 -3.97 -6.37
CA ILE A 5 26.57 -3.31 -6.15
C ILE A 5 25.54 -4.42 -5.86
N ASN A 6 25.32 -4.69 -4.58
CA ASN A 6 24.20 -5.50 -4.07
C ASN A 6 22.87 -4.77 -4.30
N GLY A 7 22.51 -4.58 -5.58
CA GLY A 7 21.19 -4.09 -5.96
C GLY A 7 20.10 -5.12 -5.67
N ALA A 8 18.84 -4.72 -5.79
CA ALA A 8 17.72 -5.65 -5.66
C ALA A 8 17.90 -6.84 -6.62
N ARG A 9 17.85 -8.06 -6.07
CA ARG A 9 18.05 -9.28 -6.85
C ARG A 9 17.08 -9.32 -8.03
N ILE A 10 17.62 -9.50 -9.23
CA ILE A 10 16.83 -9.76 -10.43
C ILE A 10 16.46 -11.24 -10.42
N ILE A 11 15.16 -11.53 -10.45
CA ILE A 11 14.63 -12.90 -10.33
C ILE A 11 14.32 -13.46 -11.71
N ALA A 12 13.79 -12.63 -12.61
CA ALA A 12 13.54 -13.03 -13.99
C ALA A 12 13.80 -11.84 -14.93
N THR A 13 14.35 -12.14 -16.10
CA THR A 13 14.53 -11.18 -17.19
C THR A 13 13.80 -11.71 -18.40
N PHE A 14 12.91 -10.89 -18.95
CA PHE A 14 12.21 -11.16 -20.19
C PHE A 14 12.77 -10.26 -21.27
N GLU A 15 13.39 -10.86 -22.28
CA GLU A 15 13.91 -10.15 -23.45
C GLU A 15 12.87 -10.17 -24.56
N ASN A 16 12.90 -9.14 -25.43
CA ASN A 16 12.02 -9.01 -26.59
C ASN A 16 10.52 -8.96 -26.27
N VAL A 17 10.13 -8.31 -25.19
CA VAL A 17 8.71 -8.03 -24.91
C VAL A 17 8.21 -6.95 -25.89
N PRO A 18 7.16 -7.21 -26.70
CA PRO A 18 6.58 -6.19 -27.57
C PRO A 18 6.17 -4.96 -26.75
N LEU A 19 6.55 -3.75 -27.19
CA LEU A 19 6.39 -2.43 -26.52
C LEU A 19 7.32 -2.13 -25.34
N PHE A 20 7.81 -3.13 -24.60
CA PHE A 20 8.54 -2.90 -23.34
C PHE A 20 10.03 -3.28 -23.38
N GLY A 21 10.50 -3.90 -24.48
CA GLY A 21 11.90 -4.27 -24.64
C GLY A 21 12.32 -5.34 -23.62
N THR A 22 13.37 -5.06 -22.85
CA THR A 22 13.84 -5.94 -21.78
C THR A 22 13.17 -5.58 -20.45
N VAL A 23 12.34 -6.48 -19.94
CA VAL A 23 11.64 -6.32 -18.66
C VAL A 23 12.32 -7.17 -17.59
N GLN A 24 12.82 -6.53 -16.55
CA GLN A 24 13.43 -7.20 -15.39
C GLN A 24 12.44 -7.23 -14.23
N ILE A 25 12.12 -8.43 -13.78
CA ILE A 25 11.35 -8.66 -12.56
C ILE A 25 12.35 -8.70 -11.40
N THR A 26 12.39 -7.59 -10.67
CA THR A 26 13.21 -7.46 -9.46
C THR A 26 12.45 -7.95 -8.24
N GLN A 27 13.20 -8.34 -7.23
CA GLN A 27 12.64 -8.69 -5.94
C GLN A 27 11.80 -7.57 -5.32
N THR A 28 12.26 -6.32 -5.43
CA THR A 28 11.51 -5.13 -4.97
C THR A 28 10.14 -5.02 -5.63
N LEU A 29 10.04 -5.35 -6.91
CA LEU A 29 8.78 -5.31 -7.66
C LEU A 29 7.82 -6.41 -7.17
N ILE A 30 8.32 -7.62 -6.91
CA ILE A 30 7.52 -8.71 -6.32
C ILE A 30 7.00 -8.32 -4.92
N VAL A 31 7.85 -7.76 -4.08
CA VAL A 31 7.46 -7.29 -2.73
C VAL A 31 6.41 -6.18 -2.82
N SER A 32 6.54 -5.27 -3.79
CA SER A 32 5.55 -4.21 -4.03
C SER A 32 4.18 -4.77 -4.42
N TRP A 33 4.12 -5.80 -5.27
CA TRP A 33 2.88 -6.49 -5.61
C TRP A 33 2.27 -7.24 -4.43
N LEU A 34 3.11 -7.90 -3.62
CA LEU A 34 2.67 -8.56 -2.40
C LEU A 34 2.00 -7.56 -1.45
N ILE A 35 2.60 -6.39 -1.24
CA ILE A 35 2.03 -5.30 -0.42
C ILE A 35 0.67 -4.86 -0.98
N LEU A 36 0.55 -4.67 -2.29
CA LEU A 36 -0.71 -4.28 -2.93
C LEU A 36 -1.81 -5.34 -2.72
N ILE A 37 -1.47 -6.63 -2.81
CA ILE A 37 -2.41 -7.73 -2.55
C ILE A 37 -2.87 -7.73 -1.10
N ILE A 38 -1.95 -7.58 -0.14
CA ILE A 38 -2.26 -7.54 1.29
C ILE A 38 -3.19 -6.37 1.62
N ILE A 39 -2.85 -5.16 1.14
CA ILE A 39 -3.66 -3.96 1.37
C ILE A 39 -5.05 -4.14 0.76
N SER A 40 -5.14 -4.63 -0.48
CA SER A 40 -6.42 -4.82 -1.17
C SER A 40 -7.30 -5.83 -0.44
N ALA A 41 -6.75 -6.97 -0.03
CA ALA A 41 -7.47 -7.98 0.74
C ALA A 41 -7.97 -7.42 2.07
N LEU A 42 -7.15 -6.64 2.77
CA LEU A 42 -7.54 -5.99 4.03
C LEU A 42 -8.68 -4.98 3.82
N CYS A 43 -8.59 -4.12 2.78
CA CYS A 43 -9.63 -3.15 2.46
C CYS A 43 -10.96 -3.84 2.12
N ILE A 44 -10.94 -4.91 1.32
CA ILE A 44 -12.14 -5.70 0.99
C ILE A 44 -12.71 -6.34 2.27
N TRP A 45 -11.87 -6.89 3.13
CA TRP A 45 -12.32 -7.52 4.37
C TRP A 45 -12.94 -6.52 5.35
N LEU A 46 -12.32 -5.34 5.52
CA LEU A 46 -12.84 -4.25 6.36
C LEU A 46 -14.12 -3.63 5.79
N GLY A 47 -14.21 -3.47 4.47
CA GLY A 47 -15.37 -2.90 3.76
C GLY A 47 -16.52 -3.88 3.52
N SER A 48 -16.36 -5.17 3.83
CA SER A 48 -17.40 -6.17 3.59
C SER A 48 -18.47 -6.17 4.69
N GLY A 49 -19.74 -6.13 4.29
CA GLY A 49 -20.88 -6.29 5.20
C GLY A 49 -21.12 -5.10 6.14
N LEU A 50 -20.91 -3.87 5.64
CA LEU A 50 -21.17 -2.64 6.38
C LEU A 50 -22.67 -2.50 6.70
N LYS A 51 -22.98 -2.10 7.93
CA LYS A 51 -24.35 -1.85 8.40
C LYS A 51 -24.51 -0.38 8.81
N VAL A 52 -25.69 0.18 8.58
CA VAL A 52 -26.03 1.55 8.97
C VAL A 52 -26.28 1.65 10.48
N THR A 53 -26.92 0.64 11.08
CA THR A 53 -27.19 0.54 12.51
C THR A 53 -26.69 -0.79 13.06
N GLY A 54 -26.22 -0.81 14.31
CA GLY A 54 -25.61 -2.01 14.91
C GLY A 54 -24.27 -2.38 14.26
N ILE A 55 -23.34 -1.42 14.21
CA ILE A 55 -22.04 -1.57 13.56
C ILE A 55 -21.21 -2.71 14.16
N SER A 56 -20.47 -3.43 13.31
CA SER A 56 -19.52 -4.46 13.75
C SER A 56 -18.23 -3.83 14.28
N ARG A 57 -17.50 -4.54 15.15
CA ARG A 57 -16.19 -4.09 15.66
C ARG A 57 -15.19 -3.77 14.55
N LYS A 58 -15.20 -4.55 13.45
CA LYS A 58 -14.32 -4.30 12.29
C LYS A 58 -14.66 -3.00 11.55
N GLN A 59 -15.95 -2.67 11.46
CA GLN A 59 -16.41 -1.42 10.84
C GLN A 59 -16.07 -0.23 11.74
N ALA A 60 -16.29 -0.34 13.05
CA ALA A 60 -15.92 0.69 14.01
C ALA A 60 -14.42 1.05 13.92
N ALA A 61 -13.55 0.04 13.79
CA ALA A 61 -12.13 0.26 13.57
C ALA A 61 -11.85 1.00 12.23
N ALA A 62 -12.45 0.54 11.13
CA ALA A 62 -12.29 1.15 9.82
C ALA A 62 -12.76 2.62 9.78
N GLU A 63 -13.93 2.91 10.37
CA GLU A 63 -14.48 4.27 10.47
C GLU A 63 -13.63 5.17 11.36
N THR A 64 -13.06 4.63 12.45
CA THR A 64 -12.15 5.37 13.32
C THR A 64 -10.87 5.77 12.57
N ILE A 65 -10.28 4.85 11.79
CA ILE A 65 -9.11 5.13 10.96
C ILE A 65 -9.44 6.18 9.91
N TYR A 66 -10.53 5.99 9.15
CA TYR A 66 -10.95 6.94 8.12
C TYR A 66 -11.25 8.34 8.68
N THR A 67 -11.98 8.42 9.79
CA THR A 67 -12.29 9.70 10.45
C THR A 67 -11.02 10.39 10.95
N SER A 68 -10.05 9.63 11.45
CA SER A 68 -8.75 10.15 11.88
C SER A 68 -7.97 10.73 10.70
N LEU A 69 -7.98 10.05 9.54
CA LEU A 69 -7.39 10.54 8.31
C LEU A 69 -8.06 11.83 7.82
N VAL A 70 -9.40 11.89 7.82
CA VAL A 70 -10.15 13.10 7.45
C VAL A 70 -9.78 14.26 8.36
N LYS A 71 -9.75 14.04 9.69
CA LYS A 71 -9.33 15.05 10.67
C LYS A 71 -7.88 15.49 10.45
N PHE A 72 -6.99 14.56 10.13
CA PHE A 72 -5.59 14.87 9.83
C PHE A 72 -5.46 15.76 8.60
N VAL A 73 -6.11 15.42 7.49
CA VAL A 73 -6.04 16.22 6.26
C VAL A 73 -6.68 17.59 6.46
N ARG A 74 -7.90 17.63 6.99
CA ARG A 74 -8.59 18.91 7.24
C ARG A 74 -7.88 19.77 8.27
N GLY A 75 -7.27 19.16 9.29
CA GLY A 75 -6.51 19.87 10.31
C GLY A 75 -5.21 20.49 9.79
N ASN A 76 -4.56 19.87 8.80
CA ASN A 76 -3.30 20.37 8.24
C ASN A 76 -3.49 21.23 6.97
N MET A 77 -4.49 20.93 6.15
CA MET A 77 -4.69 21.56 4.83
C MET A 77 -5.98 22.39 4.74
N GLY A 78 -6.98 22.12 5.57
CA GLY A 78 -8.29 22.73 5.51
C GLY A 78 -9.32 21.93 4.69
N PRO A 79 -10.62 22.26 4.79
CA PRO A 79 -11.71 21.49 4.18
C PRO A 79 -11.72 21.49 2.64
N GLU A 80 -11.12 22.49 2.00
CA GLU A 80 -11.04 22.61 0.52
C GLU A 80 -10.19 21.49 -0.11
N PHE A 81 -9.38 20.80 0.71
CA PHE A 81 -8.44 19.77 0.30
C PHE A 81 -8.98 18.35 0.48
N ASP A 82 -10.28 18.17 0.71
CA ASP A 82 -10.91 16.85 0.90
C ASP A 82 -10.64 15.88 -0.26
N ARG A 83 -10.47 16.39 -1.48
CA ARG A 83 -10.10 15.58 -2.67
C ARG A 83 -8.75 14.85 -2.53
N TYR A 84 -7.88 15.29 -1.63
CA TYR A 84 -6.57 14.66 -1.38
C TYR A 84 -6.62 13.61 -0.28
N ILE A 85 -7.75 13.46 0.44
CA ILE A 85 -7.90 12.44 1.48
C ILE A 85 -7.56 11.03 0.95
N PRO A 86 -8.06 10.59 -0.23
CA PRO A 86 -7.71 9.28 -0.77
C PRO A 86 -6.21 9.13 -1.05
N LEU A 87 -5.56 10.18 -1.57
CA LEU A 87 -4.13 10.18 -1.86
C LEU A 87 -3.30 10.05 -0.58
N VAL A 88 -3.60 10.89 0.42
CA VAL A 88 -2.91 10.86 1.72
C VAL A 88 -3.14 9.51 2.39
N GLY A 89 -4.37 8.99 2.36
CA GLY A 89 -4.70 7.67 2.87
C GLY A 89 -3.90 6.55 2.21
N ALA A 90 -3.81 6.56 0.87
CA ALA A 90 -3.03 5.57 0.13
C ALA A 90 -1.54 5.63 0.49
N ILE A 91 -0.96 6.83 0.60
CA ILE A 91 0.45 7.00 1.01
C ILE A 91 0.67 6.45 2.43
N PHE A 92 -0.22 6.77 3.38
CA PHE A 92 -0.11 6.28 4.76
C PHE A 92 -0.20 4.77 4.84
N VAL A 93 -1.23 4.17 4.22
CA VAL A 93 -1.44 2.72 4.25
C VAL A 93 -0.26 2.02 3.59
N THR A 94 0.13 2.43 2.39
CA THR A 94 1.28 1.83 1.69
C THR A 94 2.56 1.98 2.50
N SER A 95 2.81 3.12 3.13
CA SER A 95 3.99 3.34 3.99
C SER A 95 3.99 2.41 5.21
N VAL A 96 2.86 2.26 5.90
CA VAL A 96 2.75 1.35 7.05
C VAL A 96 3.06 -0.09 6.64
N PHE A 97 2.45 -0.61 5.58
CA PHE A 97 2.69 -1.99 5.14
C PHE A 97 4.10 -2.19 4.56
N SER A 98 4.63 -1.20 3.84
CA SER A 98 5.99 -1.27 3.30
C SER A 98 7.04 -1.27 4.40
N ASN A 99 6.80 -0.58 5.52
CA ASN A 99 7.69 -0.64 6.67
C ASN A 99 7.51 -1.94 7.47
N LEU A 100 6.28 -2.43 7.64
CA LEU A 100 6.03 -3.65 8.40
C LEU A 100 6.49 -4.93 7.71
N ILE A 101 6.53 -4.97 6.37
CA ILE A 101 7.06 -6.12 5.63
C ILE A 101 8.52 -6.39 5.98
N SER A 102 9.23 -5.38 6.49
CA SER A 102 10.63 -5.53 6.92
C SER A 102 10.81 -6.52 8.05
N LEU A 103 9.79 -6.65 8.89
CA LEU A 103 9.78 -7.53 10.04
C LEU A 103 9.66 -9.01 9.67
N VAL A 104 9.10 -9.31 8.50
CA VAL A 104 8.87 -10.68 8.03
C VAL A 104 10.13 -11.26 7.37
N GLY A 105 11.14 -10.42 7.07
CA GLY A 105 12.40 -10.86 6.49
C GLY A 105 12.32 -11.34 5.04
N ILE A 106 11.24 -10.98 4.32
CA ILE A 106 11.07 -11.31 2.90
C ILE A 106 11.87 -10.30 2.07
N TRP A 107 13.20 -10.45 2.04
CA TRP A 107 14.17 -9.62 1.31
C TRP A 107 15.35 -10.44 0.78
#